data_AF-A0A0X3UAN6-F1
#
_entry.id   AF-A0A0X3UAN6-F1
#
_cell.length_a   1.000
_cell.length_b   1.000
_cell.length_c   1.000
_cell.angle_alpha   90.00
_cell.angle_beta   90.00
_cell.angle_gamma   90.00
#
_symmetry.space_group_name_H-M   'P 1'
#
loop_
_entity.id
_entity.type
_entity.pdbx_description
1 polymer ?
#
loop_
_entity_poly.entity_id
_entity_poly.type
_entity_poly.pdbx_seq_one_letter_code
_entity_poly.pdbx_strand_id
1 'polypeptide(L)'
;MIATFTLMADFGCFGWCHHGPEDEANPALGSGIWDGSYWNEKYDVIDDDLRRDLCVWHSRFEKGSVWNHEAACQFDWASFHAEGVALCRRLKFAFGSDVRVRYEKPAEDPDCGDRDVMQIEVDGTVAPVPWDHELDKQRWAEFAEEIRRQLEAD
;
A
#
# COMPACT_ATOMS: atom_id res chain seq x y z
N MET A 1 -0.01 -17.47 -9.83
CA MET A 1 0.46 -16.31 -9.06
C MET A 1 -0.13 -15.07 -9.68
N ILE A 2 -0.54 -14.12 -8.85
CA ILE A 2 -1.12 -12.84 -9.27
C ILE A 2 -0.27 -11.69 -8.71
N ALA A 3 -0.14 -10.62 -9.49
CA ALA A 3 0.47 -9.39 -9.02
C ALA A 3 -0.55 -8.61 -8.18
N THR A 4 -0.16 -8.22 -6.96
CA THR A 4 -0.92 -7.32 -6.10
C THR A 4 -0.17 -6.01 -5.99
N PHE A 5 -0.80 -4.95 -6.49
CA PHE A 5 -0.33 -3.59 -6.38
C PHE A 5 -1.02 -2.91 -5.20
N THR A 6 -0.25 -2.51 -4.20
CA THR A 6 -0.77 -1.74 -3.07
C THR A 6 -0.29 -0.30 -3.20
N LEU A 7 -1.23 0.63 -3.22
CA LEU A 7 -0.96 2.06 -3.09
C LEU A 7 -1.00 2.42 -1.62
N MET A 8 0.16 2.74 -1.07
CA MET A 8 0.34 3.14 0.33
C MET A 8 1.51 4.11 0.37
N ALA A 9 1.25 5.34 0.82
CA ALA A 9 2.29 6.35 0.87
C ALA A 9 3.26 6.03 2.00
N ASP A 10 4.55 6.07 1.68
CA ASP A 10 5.66 6.00 2.60
C ASP A 10 6.69 7.05 2.17
N PHE A 11 7.64 7.38 3.02
CA PHE A 11 8.69 8.33 2.65
C PHE A 11 9.56 7.73 1.55
N GLY A 12 9.59 8.38 0.39
CA GLY A 12 10.35 7.92 -0.77
C GLY A 12 9.75 6.72 -1.51
N CYS A 13 8.55 6.24 -1.17
CA CYS A 13 7.87 5.19 -1.95
C CYS A 13 6.34 5.30 -1.83
N PHE A 14 5.60 4.90 -2.86
CA PHE A 14 4.13 4.83 -2.74
C PHE A 14 3.46 3.64 -3.44
N GLY A 15 4.15 3.04 -4.40
CA GLY A 15 3.66 1.87 -5.13
C GLY A 15 4.40 0.62 -4.70
N TRP A 16 3.68 -0.36 -4.18
CA TRP A 16 4.23 -1.63 -3.73
C TRP A 16 3.70 -2.77 -4.59
N CYS A 17 4.53 -3.76 -4.89
CA CYS A 17 4.14 -4.92 -5.71
C CYS A 17 4.59 -6.23 -5.06
N HIS A 18 3.61 -7.10 -4.85
CA HIS A 18 3.79 -8.48 -4.39
C HIS A 18 3.32 -9.47 -5.45
N HIS A 19 4.01 -10.59 -5.58
CA HIS A 19 3.63 -11.71 -6.46
C HIS A 19 3.39 -12.93 -5.59
N GLY A 20 2.15 -13.39 -5.53
CA GLY A 20 1.75 -14.48 -4.64
C GLY A 20 0.61 -15.33 -5.18
N PRO A 21 0.19 -16.36 -4.42
CA PRO A 21 -1.02 -17.11 -4.72
C PRO A 21 -2.26 -16.21 -4.78
N GLU A 22 -3.27 -16.65 -5.55
CA GLU A 22 -4.52 -15.89 -5.65
C GLU A 22 -5.32 -15.97 -4.35
N ASP A 23 -5.28 -17.07 -3.63
CA ASP A 23 -5.97 -17.26 -2.35
C ASP A 23 -5.13 -16.84 -1.13
N GLU A 24 -4.04 -16.09 -1.33
CA GLU A 24 -3.17 -15.67 -0.24
C GLU A 24 -3.89 -14.77 0.77
N ALA A 25 -3.99 -15.25 2.01
CA ALA A 25 -4.40 -14.47 3.17
C ALA A 25 -3.24 -13.56 3.63
N ASN A 26 -3.56 -12.30 3.90
CA ASN A 26 -2.61 -11.26 4.32
C ASN A 26 -1.35 -11.20 3.43
N PRO A 27 -1.50 -10.95 2.11
CA PRO A 27 -0.32 -10.84 1.26
C PRO A 27 0.52 -9.64 1.69
N ALA A 28 1.84 -9.82 1.67
CA ALA A 28 2.77 -8.75 1.98
C ALA A 28 2.64 -7.59 0.98
N LEU A 29 3.14 -6.42 1.36
CA LEU A 29 3.27 -5.27 0.45
C LEU A 29 4.17 -5.60 -0.76
N GLY A 30 5.21 -6.41 -0.53
CA GLY A 30 6.21 -6.75 -1.54
C GLY A 30 7.26 -5.66 -1.72
N SER A 31 7.77 -5.50 -2.94
CA SER A 31 8.83 -4.52 -3.23
C SER A 31 8.26 -3.17 -3.64
N GLY A 32 8.90 -2.09 -3.22
CA GLY A 32 8.63 -0.75 -3.74
C GLY A 32 8.98 -0.66 -5.23
N ILE A 33 8.05 -0.20 -6.04
CA ILE A 33 8.18 -0.13 -7.51
C ILE A 33 7.90 1.26 -8.10
N TRP A 34 7.26 2.15 -7.33
CA TRP A 34 6.98 3.52 -7.75
C TRP A 34 7.29 4.50 -6.62
N ASP A 35 8.02 5.55 -6.96
CA ASP A 35 8.24 6.73 -6.13
C ASP A 35 8.29 8.01 -6.97
N GLY A 36 8.50 9.16 -6.33
CA GLY A 36 8.53 10.46 -7.02
C GLY A 36 9.67 10.64 -8.04
N SER A 37 10.66 9.75 -8.06
CA SER A 37 11.89 9.78 -8.88
C SER A 37 12.12 8.50 -9.69
N TYR A 38 11.53 7.37 -9.31
CA TYR A 38 11.68 6.06 -9.92
C TYR A 38 10.33 5.47 -10.31
N TRP A 39 10.30 4.90 -11.51
CA TRP A 39 9.14 4.21 -12.04
C TRP A 39 9.55 2.88 -12.65
N ASN A 40 8.95 1.78 -12.20
CA ASN A 40 9.17 0.50 -12.84
C ASN A 40 8.44 0.41 -14.20
N GLU A 41 9.20 0.54 -15.29
CA GLU A 41 8.71 0.49 -16.68
C GLU A 41 8.10 -0.85 -17.09
N LYS A 42 8.26 -1.92 -16.31
CA LYS A 42 7.64 -3.23 -16.59
C LYS A 42 6.10 -3.14 -16.66
N TYR A 43 5.51 -2.12 -16.04
CA TYR A 43 4.06 -1.91 -15.95
C TYR A 43 3.63 -0.66 -16.72
N ASP A 44 3.90 -0.64 -18.03
CA ASP A 44 3.70 0.51 -18.92
C ASP A 44 2.22 0.75 -19.33
N VAL A 45 1.28 0.28 -18.51
CA VAL A 45 -0.18 0.48 -18.69
C VAL A 45 -0.68 1.80 -18.11
N ILE A 46 0.17 2.51 -17.36
CA ILE A 46 -0.15 3.75 -16.65
C ILE A 46 0.29 4.92 -17.52
N ASP A 47 -0.67 5.74 -17.96
CA ASP A 47 -0.39 6.94 -18.74
C ASP A 47 0.27 8.06 -17.92
N ASP A 48 0.82 9.06 -18.61
CA ASP A 48 1.56 10.16 -18.00
C ASP A 48 0.68 11.03 -17.08
N ASP A 49 -0.64 11.09 -17.35
CA ASP A 49 -1.57 11.85 -16.53
C ASP A 49 -1.78 11.16 -15.18
N LEU A 50 -1.99 9.84 -15.17
CA LEU A 50 -2.10 9.05 -13.93
C LEU A 50 -0.78 9.01 -13.18
N ARG A 51 0.36 8.89 -13.87
CA ARG A 51 1.70 9.01 -13.24
C ARG A 51 1.85 10.34 -12.50
N ARG A 52 1.52 11.45 -13.17
CA ARG A 52 1.61 12.79 -12.58
C ARG A 52 0.70 12.91 -11.36
N ASP A 53 -0.53 12.43 -11.44
CA ASP A 53 -1.49 12.56 -10.33
C ASP A 53 -1.06 11.71 -9.13
N LEU A 54 -0.50 10.51 -9.34
CA LEU A 54 0.11 9.70 -8.28
C LEU A 54 1.28 10.43 -7.60
N CYS A 55 2.18 11.03 -8.38
CA CYS A 55 3.31 11.79 -7.83
C CYS A 55 2.85 13.03 -7.07
N VAL A 56 1.80 13.73 -7.52
CA VAL A 56 1.22 14.89 -6.82
C VAL A 56 0.62 14.47 -5.49
N TRP A 57 -0.16 13.38 -5.48
CA TRP A 57 -0.74 12.82 -4.27
C TRP A 57 0.34 12.44 -3.26
N HIS A 58 1.38 11.70 -3.68
CA HIS A 58 2.50 11.32 -2.81
C HIS A 58 3.29 12.53 -2.32
N SER A 59 3.56 13.51 -3.19
CA SER A 59 4.24 14.75 -2.80
C SER A 59 3.49 15.53 -1.71
N ARG A 60 2.15 15.43 -1.65
CA ARG A 60 1.38 16.06 -0.57
C ARG A 60 1.65 15.38 0.77
N PHE A 61 1.76 14.05 0.79
CA PHE A 61 2.14 13.30 1.98
C PHE A 61 3.53 13.70 2.47
N GLU A 62 4.53 13.68 1.59
CA GLU A 62 5.91 14.00 1.99
C GLU A 62 6.07 15.43 2.52
N LYS A 63 5.37 16.40 1.91
CA LYS A 63 5.38 17.81 2.36
C LYS A 63 4.55 18.04 3.62
N GLY A 64 3.59 17.16 3.91
CA GLY A 64 2.69 17.24 5.06
C GLY A 64 3.40 17.15 6.41
N SER A 65 4.69 16.86 6.43
CA SER A 65 5.51 16.83 7.65
C SER A 65 5.03 15.81 8.69
N VAL A 66 4.37 14.75 8.24
CA VAL A 66 3.73 13.71 9.08
C VAL A 66 4.74 12.84 9.86
N TRP A 67 6.04 13.18 9.83
CA TRP A 67 7.09 12.59 10.65
C TRP A 67 6.99 12.92 12.15
N ASN A 68 6.13 13.87 12.54
CA ASN A 68 5.79 14.09 13.93
C ASN A 68 4.27 14.05 14.15
N HIS A 69 3.86 13.65 15.36
CA HIS A 69 2.47 13.40 15.69
C HIS A 69 1.57 14.64 15.54
N GLU A 70 2.05 15.83 15.89
CA GLU A 70 1.26 17.06 15.79
C GLU A 70 0.91 17.40 14.33
N ALA A 71 1.91 17.32 13.45
CA ALA A 71 1.71 17.54 12.02
C ALA A 71 0.82 16.44 11.41
N ALA A 72 1.00 15.18 11.81
CA ALA A 72 0.12 14.09 11.41
C ALA A 72 -1.33 14.36 11.81
N CYS A 73 -1.62 14.83 13.02
CA CYS A 73 -2.99 15.16 13.45
C CYS A 73 -3.61 16.36 12.69
N GLN A 74 -2.80 17.23 12.10
CA GLN A 74 -3.27 18.39 11.33
C GLN A 74 -3.42 18.10 9.83
N PHE A 75 -2.90 16.98 9.36
CA PHE A 75 -2.99 16.59 7.96
C PHE A 75 -4.42 16.18 7.59
N ASP A 76 -4.90 16.60 6.42
CA ASP A 76 -6.23 16.23 5.93
C ASP A 76 -6.23 14.80 5.37
N TRP A 77 -6.22 13.83 6.29
CA TRP A 77 -6.27 12.41 5.98
C TRP A 77 -7.52 12.02 5.20
N ALA A 78 -8.66 12.63 5.51
CA ALA A 78 -9.92 12.31 4.85
C ALA A 78 -9.86 12.57 3.34
N SER A 79 -9.42 13.77 2.93
CA SER A 79 -9.21 14.09 1.52
C SER A 79 -8.09 13.25 0.92
N PHE A 80 -7.03 12.97 1.69
CA PHE A 80 -5.90 12.16 1.22
C PHE A 80 -6.27 10.73 0.86
N HIS A 81 -7.07 10.06 1.69
CA HIS A 81 -7.55 8.71 1.41
C HIS A 81 -8.56 8.70 0.26
N ALA A 82 -9.46 9.68 0.19
CA ALA A 82 -10.43 9.77 -0.89
C ALA A 82 -9.73 9.87 -2.26
N GLU A 83 -8.66 10.66 -2.35
CA GLU A 83 -7.83 10.78 -3.54
C GLU A 83 -7.06 9.49 -3.84
N GLY A 84 -6.41 8.89 -2.84
CA GLY A 84 -5.69 7.62 -2.99
C GLY A 84 -6.59 6.50 -3.53
N VAL A 85 -7.82 6.37 -3.02
CA VAL A 85 -8.80 5.39 -3.52
C VAL A 85 -9.23 5.71 -4.95
N ALA A 86 -9.43 6.99 -5.30
CA ALA A 86 -9.76 7.39 -6.67
C ALA A 86 -8.62 7.05 -7.65
N LEU A 87 -7.37 7.23 -7.24
CA LEU A 87 -6.19 6.83 -8.01
C LEU A 87 -6.12 5.31 -8.17
N CYS A 88 -6.43 4.54 -7.12
CA CYS A 88 -6.50 3.08 -7.20
C CYS A 88 -7.57 2.60 -8.19
N ARG A 89 -8.71 3.29 -8.30
CA ARG A 89 -9.72 2.98 -9.34
C ARG A 89 -9.19 3.20 -10.75
N ARG A 90 -8.43 4.27 -10.97
CA ARG A 90 -7.79 4.53 -12.27
C ARG A 90 -6.71 3.48 -12.58
N LEU A 91 -5.90 3.10 -11.59
CA LEU A 91 -4.95 1.99 -11.71
C LEU A 91 -5.66 0.69 -12.08
N LYS A 92 -6.74 0.34 -11.36
CA LYS A 92 -7.50 -0.88 -11.62
C LYS A 92 -8.10 -0.90 -13.02
N PHE A 93 -8.58 0.24 -13.51
CA PHE A 93 -9.05 0.37 -14.89
C PHE A 93 -7.91 0.17 -15.90
N ALA A 94 -6.74 0.77 -15.67
CA ALA A 94 -5.58 0.65 -16.54
C ALA A 94 -5.03 -0.79 -16.62
N PHE A 95 -4.97 -1.50 -15.49
CA PHE A 95 -4.51 -2.90 -15.43
C PHE A 95 -5.58 -3.94 -15.81
N GLY A 96 -6.87 -3.59 -15.71
CA GLY A 96 -7.96 -4.54 -15.93
C GLY A 96 -8.05 -5.65 -14.85
N SER A 97 -8.42 -6.86 -15.28
CA SER A 97 -8.65 -8.01 -14.39
C SER A 97 -7.37 -8.76 -13.98
N ASP A 98 -6.24 -8.47 -14.63
CA ASP A 98 -5.05 -9.33 -14.57
C ASP A 98 -4.26 -9.18 -13.25
N VAL A 99 -4.55 -8.13 -12.48
CA VAL A 99 -3.85 -7.80 -11.24
C VAL A 99 -4.85 -7.42 -10.14
N ARG A 100 -4.38 -7.46 -8.90
CA ARG A 100 -5.08 -6.84 -7.77
C ARG A 100 -4.56 -5.43 -7.55
N VAL A 101 -5.47 -4.52 -7.24
CA VAL A 101 -5.13 -3.16 -6.82
C VAL A 101 -5.73 -2.92 -5.46
N ARG A 102 -4.92 -2.40 -4.54
CA ARG A 102 -5.30 -2.14 -3.16
C ARG A 102 -4.88 -0.74 -2.73
N TYR A 103 -5.61 -0.21 -1.77
CA TYR A 103 -5.28 0.99 -1.05
C TYR A 103 -5.05 0.63 0.42
N GLU A 104 -3.93 1.08 0.96
CA GLU A 104 -3.61 0.92 2.38
C GLU A 104 -3.23 2.28 2.96
N LYS A 105 -3.64 2.51 4.21
CA LYS A 105 -3.35 3.75 4.90
C LYS A 105 -1.86 3.79 5.26
N PRO A 106 -1.20 4.95 5.16
CA PRO A 106 0.15 5.12 5.68
C PRO A 106 0.19 4.92 7.20
N ALA A 107 1.32 4.47 7.72
CA ALA A 107 1.49 4.21 9.16
C ALA A 107 1.43 5.51 10.00
N GLU A 108 1.72 6.64 9.37
CA GLU A 108 1.69 7.98 9.98
C GLU A 108 0.27 8.52 10.19
N ASP A 109 -0.75 7.93 9.56
CA ASP A 109 -2.15 8.24 9.86
C ASP A 109 -2.46 7.81 11.30
N PRO A 110 -2.89 8.71 12.21
CA PRO A 110 -3.28 8.34 13.58
C PRO A 110 -4.37 7.27 13.64
N ASP A 111 -5.21 7.19 12.60
CA ASP A 111 -6.29 6.21 12.46
C ASP A 111 -5.86 5.01 11.58
N CYS A 112 -4.56 4.75 11.41
CA CYS A 112 -4.06 3.66 10.55
C CYS A 112 -4.44 2.26 11.06
N GLY A 113 -4.51 2.08 12.38
CA GLY A 113 -4.82 0.79 13.01
C GLY A 113 -6.28 0.34 12.91
N ASP A 114 -7.19 1.25 12.54
CA ASP A 114 -8.65 1.01 12.60
C ASP A 114 -9.28 0.67 11.23
N ARG A 115 -8.51 0.60 10.13
CA ARG A 115 -9.07 0.29 8.80
C ARG A 115 -8.34 -0.82 8.07
N ASP A 116 -9.14 -1.77 7.60
CA ASP A 116 -8.74 -2.82 6.67
C ASP A 116 -8.15 -2.24 5.38
N VAL A 117 -7.15 -2.93 4.82
CA VAL A 117 -6.68 -2.70 3.45
C VAL A 117 -7.87 -2.81 2.51
N MET A 118 -8.00 -1.86 1.58
CA MET A 118 -9.13 -1.80 0.66
C MET A 118 -8.73 -2.35 -0.70
N GLN A 119 -9.45 -3.31 -1.24
CA GLN A 119 -9.28 -3.79 -2.61
C GLN A 119 -10.23 -3.08 -3.57
N ILE A 120 -9.73 -2.78 -4.76
CA ILE A 120 -10.52 -2.22 -5.86
C ILE A 120 -10.86 -3.33 -6.86
N GLU A 121 -12.15 -3.54 -7.08
CA GLU A 121 -12.67 -4.49 -8.04
C GLU A 121 -12.72 -3.90 -9.46
N VAL A 122 -12.88 -4.77 -10.46
CA VAL A 122 -12.88 -4.38 -11.89
C VAL A 122 -14.00 -3.38 -12.22
N ASP A 123 -15.13 -3.44 -11.51
CA ASP A 123 -16.25 -2.50 -11.65
C ASP A 123 -16.04 -1.20 -10.84
N GLY A 124 -14.90 -1.04 -10.17
CA GLY A 124 -14.57 0.11 -9.34
C GLY A 124 -15.13 0.06 -7.92
N THR A 125 -15.83 -1.04 -7.55
CA THR A 125 -16.27 -1.30 -6.18
C THR A 125 -15.07 -1.41 -5.26
N VAL A 126 -15.24 -0.92 -4.02
CA VAL A 126 -14.22 -0.97 -2.98
C VAL A 126 -14.70 -1.92 -1.91
N ALA A 127 -13.88 -2.93 -1.60
CA ALA A 127 -14.18 -3.93 -0.59
C ALA A 127 -13.01 -4.01 0.42
N PRO A 128 -13.29 -4.14 1.73
CA PRO A 128 -12.25 -4.46 2.69
C PRO A 128 -11.66 -5.83 2.36
N VAL A 129 -10.34 -5.94 2.45
CA VAL A 129 -9.62 -7.22 2.37
C VAL A 129 -9.73 -7.88 3.73
N PRO A 130 -10.27 -9.12 3.82
CA PRO A 130 -10.25 -9.87 5.07
C PRO A 130 -8.80 -10.03 5.56
N TRP A 131 -8.53 -9.60 6.79
CA TRP A 131 -7.24 -9.80 7.44
C TRP A 131 -7.33 -10.93 8.46
N ASP A 132 -6.51 -11.96 8.31
CA ASP A 132 -6.39 -13.06 9.28
C ASP A 132 -5.46 -12.64 10.42
N HIS A 133 -6.03 -12.07 11.48
CA HIS A 133 -5.28 -11.61 12.65
C HIS A 133 -4.58 -12.75 13.41
N GLU A 134 -5.07 -13.98 13.33
CA GLU A 134 -4.41 -15.12 14.01
C GLU A 134 -3.20 -15.58 13.22
N LEU A 135 -3.28 -15.63 11.89
CA LEU A 135 -2.14 -15.87 11.02
C LEU A 135 -1.05 -14.80 11.20
N ASP A 136 -1.44 -13.53 11.32
CA ASP A 136 -0.49 -12.43 11.53
C ASP A 136 0.25 -12.55 12.86
N LYS A 137 -0.47 -12.84 13.96
CA LYS A 137 0.15 -13.13 15.27
C LYS A 137 1.12 -14.31 15.20
N GLN A 138 0.75 -15.38 14.49
CA GLN A 138 1.63 -16.54 14.30
C GLN A 138 2.92 -16.16 13.57
N ARG A 139 2.82 -15.41 12.46
CA ARG A 139 3.99 -14.93 11.70
C ARG A 139 4.92 -14.05 12.56
N TRP A 140 4.35 -13.16 13.38
CA TRP A 140 5.13 -12.33 14.31
C TRP A 140 5.82 -13.16 15.39
N ALA A 141 5.15 -14.17 15.95
CA ALA A 141 5.75 -15.06 16.93
C ALA A 141 6.91 -15.85 16.33
N GLU A 142 6.74 -16.42 15.13
CA GLU A 142 7.78 -17.13 14.40
C GLU A 142 8.99 -16.24 14.09
N PHE A 143 8.74 -15.01 13.62
CA PHE A 143 9.80 -14.02 13.37
C PHE A 143 10.56 -13.68 14.67
N ALA A 144 9.85 -13.44 15.76
CA ALA A 144 10.47 -13.13 17.05
C ALA A 144 11.33 -14.30 17.58
N GLU A 145 10.88 -15.54 17.41
CA GLU A 145 11.68 -16.73 17.74
C GLU A 145 12.92 -16.84 16.87
N GLU A 146 12.82 -16.58 15.55
CA GLU A 146 13.97 -16.60 14.65
C GLU A 146 15.02 -15.55 15.04
N ILE A 147 14.59 -14.31 15.31
CA ILE A 147 15.49 -13.25 15.80
C ILE A 147 16.14 -13.66 17.13
N ARG A 148 15.39 -14.26 18.06
CA ARG A 148 15.96 -14.75 19.32
C ARG A 148 17.04 -15.80 19.08
N ARG A 149 16.78 -16.77 18.20
CA ARG A 149 17.75 -17.83 17.87
C ARG A 149 19.02 -17.28 17.23
N GLN A 150 18.91 -16.25 16.39
CA GLN A 150 20.08 -15.58 15.80
C GLN A 150 20.92 -14.87 16.87
N LEU A 151 20.27 -14.18 17.81
CA LEU A 151 20.95 -13.48 18.90
C LEU A 151 21.60 -14.42 19.94
N GLU A 152 21.08 -15.64 20.11
CA GLU A 152 21.65 -16.66 21.01
C GLU A 152 22.75 -17.50 20.36
N ALA A 153 22.90 -17.42 19.03
CA ALA A 153 23.92 -18.13 18.27
C ALA A 153 25.24 -17.33 18.12
N ASP A 154 25.22 -16.04 18.51
CA ASP A 154 26.37 -15.12 18.59
C ASP A 154 26.93 -14.97 20.02
#